data_AF-A0A9E5W9M7-F1
#
_entry.id   AF-A0A9E5W9M7-F1
#
_cell.length_a   1.000
_cell.length_b   1.000
_cell.length_c   1.000
_cell.angle_alpha   90.00
_cell.angle_beta   90.00
_cell.angle_gamma   90.00
#
_symmetry.space_group_name_H-M   'P 1'
#
loop_
_entity.id
_entity.type
_entity.pdbx_description
1 polymer ?
#
loop_
_entity_poly.entity_id
_entity_poly.type
_entity_poly.pdbx_seq_one_letter_code
_entity_poly.pdbx_strand_id
1 'polypeptide(L)'
;MNKSILIIAFTFAALTCFLSGQDLFAATRLKVAIIPFSLDAKKPDIQMKNKIPLMISEKLEKEGAKVILLKGVQNAEEWDFAQFRKLGIKSGVDYILTGSVFIAGKGISIDSKLINIYEKDNASFFYVDAGNLENLFSAISSISKEIVGELFHKKIITDIAVTGNKRIEADAILRIIDTKAGDIIKPENISKDLRKIYAMGYFDNIIVKKESLDSGVKIIFEVKEKSSVRRIKFNSNTVYEDKELADTVSTRTGSILNIHKLNSDLERIRLMYTEKNYHNCSISYKIIPLDHSQA
;
A
#
# COMPACT_ATOMS: atom_id res chain seq x y z
N MET A 1 -19.36 -73.51 -25.81
CA MET A 1 -20.08 -73.80 -24.55
C MET A 1 -19.30 -73.15 -23.41
N ASN A 2 -19.84 -72.07 -22.83
CA ASN A 2 -19.56 -71.45 -21.52
C ASN A 2 -18.12 -71.06 -21.10
N LYS A 3 -17.85 -69.74 -21.02
CA LYS A 3 -17.71 -68.94 -19.76
C LYS A 3 -16.91 -67.62 -19.94
N SER A 4 -17.52 -66.52 -19.49
CA SER A 4 -16.95 -65.53 -18.54
C SER A 4 -15.85 -64.50 -18.93
N ILE A 5 -16.22 -63.22 -18.75
CA ILE A 5 -15.55 -62.17 -17.91
C ILE A 5 -14.35 -61.34 -18.46
N LEU A 6 -14.61 -60.02 -18.59
CA LEU A 6 -13.78 -58.81 -18.30
C LEU A 6 -12.48 -58.51 -19.07
N ILE A 7 -12.29 -57.22 -19.46
CA ILE A 7 -11.06 -56.38 -19.55
C ILE A 7 -11.45 -55.12 -20.37
N ILE A 8 -11.61 -53.91 -19.81
CA ILE A 8 -10.65 -52.90 -19.31
C ILE A 8 -9.86 -52.14 -20.41
N ALA A 9 -10.31 -50.90 -20.66
CA ALA A 9 -9.61 -49.60 -20.71
C ALA A 9 -8.40 -49.29 -21.65
N PHE A 10 -8.28 -47.97 -21.92
CA PHE A 10 -7.24 -47.18 -22.65
C PHE A 10 -7.39 -47.16 -24.19
N THR A 11 -7.56 -46.01 -24.86
CA THR A 11 -6.67 -44.83 -24.89
C THR A 11 -7.45 -43.53 -25.22
N PHE A 12 -7.55 -42.56 -24.32
CA PHE A 12 -6.70 -41.35 -24.19
C PHE A 12 -6.70 -40.42 -25.43
N ALA A 13 -7.75 -39.59 -25.54
CA ALA A 13 -7.77 -38.42 -26.41
C ALA A 13 -7.05 -37.27 -25.71
N ALA A 14 -5.94 -36.83 -26.30
CA ALA A 14 -5.18 -35.65 -25.90
C ALA A 14 -6.00 -34.38 -26.19
N LEU A 15 -6.76 -33.92 -25.20
CA LEU A 15 -7.23 -32.55 -25.12
C LEU A 15 -6.35 -31.83 -24.11
N THR A 16 -5.21 -31.32 -24.58
CA THR A 16 -4.36 -30.41 -23.82
C THR A 16 -5.16 -29.15 -23.52
N CYS A 17 -5.75 -29.10 -22.32
CA CYS A 17 -6.19 -27.86 -21.70
C CYS A 17 -5.02 -26.89 -21.68
N PHE A 18 -5.04 -25.92 -22.59
CA PHE A 18 -4.40 -24.63 -22.40
C PHE A 18 -5.10 -23.96 -21.21
N LEU A 19 -4.70 -24.35 -20.00
CA LEU A 19 -4.91 -23.56 -18.80
C LEU A 19 -3.96 -22.37 -18.91
N SER A 20 -4.34 -21.36 -19.70
CA SER A 20 -3.94 -20.01 -19.35
C SER A 20 -4.57 -19.74 -17.99
N GLY A 21 -3.77 -19.91 -16.95
CA GLY A 21 -4.04 -19.33 -15.64
C GLY A 21 -4.21 -17.85 -15.85
N GLN A 22 -5.44 -17.41 -16.09
CA GLN A 22 -5.82 -16.05 -15.76
C GLN A 22 -5.72 -16.03 -14.25
N ASP A 23 -4.61 -15.48 -13.75
CA ASP A 23 -4.59 -14.96 -12.40
C ASP A 23 -5.75 -13.97 -12.31
N LEU A 24 -6.93 -14.46 -11.89
CA LEU A 24 -8.00 -13.62 -11.40
C LEU A 24 -7.48 -13.02 -10.09
N PHE A 25 -6.61 -12.03 -10.21
CA PHE A 25 -6.50 -11.01 -9.19
C PHE A 25 -7.86 -10.32 -9.17
N ALA A 26 -8.75 -10.79 -8.29
CA ALA A 26 -9.89 -10.01 -7.88
C ALA A 26 -9.32 -8.72 -7.30
N ALA A 27 -9.31 -7.64 -8.09
CA ALA A 27 -8.93 -6.33 -7.61
C ALA A 27 -9.75 -6.07 -6.34
N THR A 28 -9.06 -5.90 -5.20
CA THR A 28 -9.71 -5.68 -3.92
C THR A 28 -10.52 -4.39 -4.00
N ARG A 29 -11.82 -4.51 -4.22
CA ARG A 29 -12.74 -3.37 -4.28
C ARG A 29 -12.87 -2.78 -2.87
N LEU A 30 -12.76 -1.47 -2.76
CA LEU A 30 -13.06 -0.74 -1.51
C LEU A 30 -14.45 -1.14 -1.03
N LYS A 31 -14.56 -1.58 0.22
CA LYS A 31 -15.83 -1.98 0.82
C LYS A 31 -16.38 -0.82 1.65
N VAL A 32 -17.60 -0.37 1.33
CA VAL A 32 -18.23 0.77 1.99
C VAL A 32 -19.54 0.31 2.61
N ALA A 33 -19.68 0.46 3.93
CA ALA A 33 -21.00 0.38 4.53
C ALA A 33 -21.70 1.73 4.43
N ILE A 34 -22.98 1.75 4.08
CA ILE A 34 -23.82 2.94 4.21
C ILE A 34 -24.83 2.68 5.32
N ILE A 35 -24.78 3.50 6.36
CA ILE A 35 -25.77 3.56 7.42
C ILE A 35 -26.95 4.42 6.94
N PRO A 36 -28.20 4.09 7.29
CA PRO A 36 -29.35 4.89 6.91
C PRO A 36 -29.20 6.33 7.39
N PHE A 37 -29.47 7.29 6.52
CA PHE A 37 -29.40 8.70 6.87
C PHE A 37 -30.54 9.05 7.84
N SER A 38 -30.23 9.87 8.85
CA SER A 38 -31.27 10.47 9.67
C SER A 38 -32.08 11.46 8.82
N LEU A 39 -33.36 11.66 9.17
CA LEU A 39 -34.26 12.57 8.46
C LEU A 39 -34.85 13.52 9.47
N ASP A 40 -34.47 14.78 9.36
CA ASP A 40 -35.06 15.88 10.12
C ASP A 40 -36.04 16.63 9.21
N ALA A 41 -37.34 16.44 9.48
CA ALA A 41 -38.42 17.00 8.70
C ALA A 41 -39.67 17.19 9.58
N LYS A 42 -40.41 18.27 9.37
CA LYS A 42 -41.73 18.47 10.03
C LYS A 42 -42.72 17.35 9.73
N LYS A 43 -42.64 16.76 8.52
CA LYS A 43 -43.44 15.61 8.08
C LYS A 43 -42.51 14.62 7.37
N PRO A 44 -41.93 13.64 8.09
CA PRO A 44 -40.93 12.74 7.53
C PRO A 44 -41.56 11.75 6.55
N ASP A 45 -41.09 11.75 5.30
CA ASP A 45 -41.31 10.63 4.38
C ASP A 45 -40.26 9.53 4.66
N ILE A 46 -40.70 8.45 5.30
CA ILE A 46 -39.86 7.31 5.65
C ILE A 46 -39.21 6.68 4.42
N GLN A 47 -39.81 6.79 3.23
CA GLN A 47 -39.21 6.26 2.00
C GLN A 47 -37.91 6.98 1.64
N MET A 48 -37.77 8.26 1.96
CA MET A 48 -36.56 9.04 1.66
C MET A 48 -35.36 8.55 2.45
N LYS A 49 -35.56 8.06 3.68
CA LYS A 49 -34.50 7.45 4.52
C LYS A 49 -33.81 6.28 3.83
N ASN A 50 -34.52 5.56 2.97
CA ASN A 50 -33.99 4.39 2.27
C ASN A 50 -33.56 4.70 0.82
N LYS A 51 -34.24 5.64 0.14
CA LYS A 51 -33.93 5.99 -1.25
C LYS A 51 -32.57 6.70 -1.40
N ILE A 52 -32.22 7.61 -0.49
CA ILE A 52 -30.96 8.36 -0.58
C ILE A 52 -29.74 7.42 -0.44
N PRO A 53 -29.64 6.57 0.59
CA PRO A 53 -28.58 5.57 0.67
C PRO A 53 -28.48 4.67 -0.57
N LEU A 54 -29.63 4.28 -1.14
CA LEU A 54 -29.66 3.45 -2.35
C LEU A 54 -29.06 4.19 -3.56
N MET A 55 -29.48 5.43 -3.81
CA MET A 55 -28.95 6.22 -4.93
C MET A 55 -27.44 6.48 -4.81
N ILE A 56 -26.97 6.76 -3.60
CA ILE A 56 -25.53 6.90 -3.32
C ILE A 56 -24.84 5.56 -3.59
N SER A 57 -25.39 4.44 -3.10
CA SER A 57 -24.80 3.10 -3.29
C SER A 57 -24.61 2.75 -4.77
N GLU A 58 -25.61 2.99 -5.62
CA GLU A 58 -25.54 2.72 -7.07
C GLU A 58 -24.38 3.50 -7.72
N LYS A 59 -24.18 4.76 -7.30
CA LYS A 59 -23.11 5.60 -7.84
C LYS A 59 -21.72 5.13 -7.37
N LEU A 60 -21.58 4.72 -6.12
CA LEU A 60 -20.33 4.18 -5.59
C LEU A 60 -19.98 2.83 -6.24
N GLU A 61 -20.96 1.94 -6.41
CA GLU A 61 -20.76 0.63 -7.06
C GLU A 61 -20.35 0.77 -8.52
N LYS A 62 -20.94 1.72 -9.24
CA LYS A 62 -20.57 2.05 -10.62
C LYS A 62 -19.10 2.48 -10.75
N GLU A 63 -18.53 3.07 -9.71
CA GLU A 63 -17.13 3.53 -9.67
C GLU A 63 -16.18 2.47 -9.10
N GLY A 64 -16.69 1.28 -8.76
CA GLY A 64 -15.91 0.11 -8.38
C GLY A 64 -15.91 -0.23 -6.89
N ALA A 65 -16.71 0.45 -6.07
CA ALA A 65 -16.84 0.10 -4.66
C ALA A 65 -17.74 -1.13 -4.49
N LYS A 66 -17.54 -1.89 -3.41
CA LYS A 66 -18.51 -2.88 -2.95
C LYS A 66 -19.30 -2.26 -1.80
N VAL A 67 -20.59 -2.01 -2.01
CA VAL A 67 -21.41 -1.32 -1.01
C VAL A 67 -22.21 -2.33 -0.17
N ILE A 68 -22.34 -2.06 1.12
CA ILE A 68 -23.20 -2.79 2.05
C ILE A 68 -24.16 -1.80 2.70
N LEU A 69 -25.44 -1.89 2.36
CA LEU A 69 -26.49 -1.12 3.03
C LEU A 69 -26.80 -1.74 4.39
N LEU A 70 -26.45 -1.05 5.48
CA LEU A 70 -26.76 -1.50 6.83
C LEU A 70 -28.19 -1.12 7.20
N LYS A 71 -28.88 -2.00 7.92
CA LYS A 71 -30.27 -1.78 8.38
C LYS A 71 -30.30 -1.81 9.91
N GLY A 72 -31.26 -1.10 10.49
CA GLY A 72 -31.51 -1.13 11.94
C GLY A 72 -30.48 -0.40 12.80
N VAL A 73 -29.52 0.30 12.20
CA VAL A 73 -28.61 1.22 12.91
C VAL A 73 -29.33 2.54 13.12
N GLN A 74 -29.31 3.06 14.34
CA GLN A 74 -29.94 4.33 14.74
C GLN A 74 -28.94 5.22 15.49
N ASN A 75 -29.20 6.52 15.47
CA ASN A 75 -28.45 7.58 16.16
C ASN A 75 -26.95 7.56 15.84
N ALA A 76 -26.59 7.21 14.61
CA ALA A 76 -25.18 7.15 14.19
C ALA A 76 -24.52 8.54 14.19
N GLU A 77 -25.32 9.60 14.11
CA GLU A 77 -24.88 10.99 14.27
C GLU A 77 -24.19 11.28 15.61
N GLU A 78 -24.54 10.56 16.68
CA GLU A 78 -23.97 10.73 18.02
C GLU A 78 -22.77 9.81 18.29
N TRP A 79 -22.44 8.93 17.35
CA TRP A 79 -21.43 7.90 17.59
C TRP A 79 -20.00 8.45 17.60
N ASP A 80 -19.19 7.88 18.48
CA ASP A 80 -17.74 8.06 18.47
C ASP A 80 -17.05 7.15 17.44
N PHE A 81 -15.75 7.39 17.22
CA PHE A 81 -14.95 6.58 16.31
C PHE A 81 -14.89 5.10 16.71
N ALA A 82 -14.90 4.78 18.01
CA ALA A 82 -14.78 3.40 18.48
C ALA A 82 -16.02 2.58 18.10
N GLN A 83 -17.21 3.18 18.17
CA GLN A 83 -18.46 2.58 17.71
C GLN A 83 -18.45 2.33 16.20
N PHE A 84 -18.05 3.33 15.40
CA PHE A 84 -17.90 3.17 13.94
C PHE A 84 -16.89 2.07 13.59
N ARG A 85 -15.71 2.09 14.21
CA ARG A 85 -14.68 1.08 13.96
C ARG A 85 -15.15 -0.33 14.31
N LYS A 86 -15.83 -0.52 15.45
CA LYS A 86 -16.38 -1.80 15.87
C LYS A 86 -17.38 -2.33 14.85
N LEU A 87 -18.30 -1.47 14.37
CA LEU A 87 -19.26 -1.84 13.34
C LEU A 87 -18.58 -2.15 12.00
N GLY A 88 -17.58 -1.36 11.63
CA GLY A 88 -16.81 -1.51 10.39
C GLY A 88 -16.08 -2.84 10.31
N ILE A 89 -15.35 -3.19 11.38
CA ILE A 89 -14.66 -4.48 11.52
C ILE A 89 -15.67 -5.64 11.48
N LYS A 90 -16.76 -5.53 12.24
CA LYS A 90 -17.81 -6.58 12.25
C LYS A 90 -18.44 -6.78 10.87
N SER A 91 -18.61 -5.70 10.10
CA SER A 91 -19.23 -5.73 8.78
C SER A 91 -18.23 -6.03 7.65
N GLY A 92 -16.93 -6.08 7.96
CA GLY A 92 -15.87 -6.34 6.98
C GLY A 92 -15.74 -5.26 5.91
N VAL A 93 -15.91 -3.98 6.30
CA VAL A 93 -15.84 -2.81 5.40
C VAL A 93 -14.64 -1.93 5.74
N ASP A 94 -14.16 -1.17 4.75
CA ASP A 94 -13.04 -0.23 4.89
C ASP A 94 -13.51 1.18 5.26
N TYR A 95 -14.73 1.53 4.84
CA TYR A 95 -15.34 2.82 5.12
C TYR A 95 -16.79 2.68 5.59
N ILE A 96 -17.24 3.66 6.37
CA ILE A 96 -18.64 3.85 6.73
C ILE A 96 -19.08 5.23 6.26
N LEU A 97 -20.16 5.27 5.48
CA LEU A 97 -20.87 6.50 5.12
C LEU A 97 -22.15 6.60 5.97
N THR A 98 -22.39 7.76 6.55
CA THR A 98 -23.64 8.09 7.26
C THR A 98 -23.93 9.57 7.05
N GLY A 99 -25.10 10.04 7.46
CA GLY A 99 -25.44 11.46 7.33
C GLY A 99 -26.85 11.80 7.78
N SER A 100 -27.23 13.04 7.52
CA SER A 100 -28.54 13.60 7.83
C SER A 100 -29.13 14.30 6.62
N VAL A 101 -30.44 14.18 6.46
CA VAL A 101 -31.23 14.89 5.46
C VAL A 101 -32.11 15.87 6.20
N PHE A 102 -31.98 17.16 5.88
CA PHE A 102 -32.77 18.22 6.49
C PHE A 102 -33.80 18.74 5.50
N ILE A 103 -35.07 18.81 5.92
CA ILE A 103 -36.18 19.29 5.09
C ILE A 103 -36.96 20.38 5.82
N ALA A 104 -36.91 21.59 5.27
CA ALA A 104 -37.63 22.75 5.77
C ALA A 104 -38.48 23.41 4.67
N GLY A 105 -39.80 23.23 4.75
CA GLY A 105 -40.71 23.71 3.71
C GLY A 105 -40.46 22.96 2.40
N LYS A 106 -39.94 23.68 1.39
CA LYS A 106 -39.48 23.07 0.13
C LYS A 106 -37.98 22.79 0.12
N GLY A 107 -37.21 23.40 1.01
CA GLY A 107 -35.76 23.26 1.12
C GLY A 107 -35.35 21.83 1.50
N ILE A 108 -34.32 21.30 0.85
CA ILE A 108 -33.73 20.00 1.17
C ILE A 108 -32.21 20.15 1.14
N SER A 109 -31.53 19.79 2.23
CA SER A 109 -30.07 19.67 2.28
C SER A 109 -29.66 18.30 2.81
N ILE A 110 -28.44 17.88 2.47
CA ILE A 110 -27.86 16.62 2.89
C ILE A 110 -26.46 16.87 3.41
N ASP A 111 -26.22 16.45 4.65
CA ASP A 111 -24.91 16.35 5.26
C ASP A 111 -24.49 14.89 5.26
N SER A 112 -23.27 14.60 4.83
CA SER A 112 -22.70 13.25 4.83
C SER A 112 -21.34 13.23 5.50
N LYS A 113 -21.06 12.13 6.19
CA LYS A 113 -19.79 11.85 6.84
C LYS A 113 -19.28 10.49 6.39
N LEU A 114 -18.07 10.47 5.85
CA LEU A 114 -17.35 9.26 5.47
C LEU A 114 -16.23 9.00 6.49
N ILE A 115 -16.22 7.83 7.09
CA ILE A 115 -15.27 7.43 8.13
C ILE A 115 -14.38 6.31 7.63
N ASN A 116 -13.05 6.49 7.65
CA ASN A 116 -12.07 5.42 7.45
C ASN A 116 -11.94 4.60 8.74
N ILE A 117 -12.20 3.28 8.70
CA ILE A 117 -12.24 2.46 9.94
C ILE A 117 -10.85 2.19 10.56
N TYR A 118 -9.77 2.53 9.85
CA TYR A 118 -8.40 2.31 10.28
C TYR A 118 -7.72 3.58 10.82
N GLU A 119 -8.31 4.76 10.60
CA GLU A 119 -7.71 6.06 10.91
C GLU A 119 -8.64 6.92 11.77
N LYS A 120 -8.28 7.11 13.05
CA LYS A 120 -9.13 7.69 14.11
C LYS A 120 -9.63 9.12 13.83
N ASP A 121 -8.89 9.89 13.04
CA ASP A 121 -9.16 11.32 12.80
C ASP A 121 -9.37 11.65 11.31
N ASN A 122 -9.60 10.64 10.47
CA ASN A 122 -9.81 10.82 9.04
C ASN A 122 -11.28 10.63 8.65
N ALA A 123 -12.12 11.56 9.12
CA ALA A 123 -13.51 11.65 8.68
C ALA A 123 -13.66 12.80 7.68
N SER A 124 -14.20 12.50 6.51
CA SER A 124 -14.49 13.49 5.48
C SER A 124 -15.96 13.86 5.53
N PHE A 125 -16.24 15.16 5.52
CA PHE A 125 -17.59 15.70 5.55
C PHE A 125 -17.96 16.28 4.19
N PHE A 126 -19.19 16.05 3.77
CA PHE A 126 -19.72 16.52 2.50
C PHE A 126 -21.09 17.15 2.74
N TYR A 127 -21.38 18.22 2.02
CA TYR A 127 -22.64 18.95 2.13
C TYR A 127 -23.19 19.25 0.74
N VAL A 128 -24.50 19.12 0.57
CA VAL A 128 -25.18 19.59 -0.64
C VAL A 128 -26.55 20.17 -0.31
N ASP A 129 -26.84 21.34 -0.89
CA ASP A 129 -28.17 21.95 -0.89
C ASP A 129 -28.88 21.60 -2.21
N ALA A 130 -29.94 20.83 -2.13
CA ALA A 130 -30.78 20.53 -3.29
C ALA A 130 -31.78 21.66 -3.56
N GLY A 131 -32.11 22.49 -2.57
CA GLY A 131 -33.11 23.55 -2.63
C GLY A 131 -34.55 23.04 -2.72
N ASN A 132 -34.82 21.98 -3.50
CA ASN A 132 -36.12 21.34 -3.63
C ASN A 132 -36.00 19.86 -4.07
N LEU A 133 -37.16 19.18 -4.14
CA LEU A 133 -37.23 17.76 -4.52
C LEU A 133 -36.85 17.49 -5.98
N GLU A 134 -37.13 18.41 -6.90
CA GLU A 134 -36.80 18.25 -8.34
C GLU A 134 -35.29 18.17 -8.56
N ASN A 135 -34.53 18.91 -7.75
CA ASN A 135 -33.07 18.96 -7.79
C ASN A 135 -32.38 17.90 -6.90
N LEU A 136 -33.14 17.05 -6.20
CA LEU A 136 -32.57 16.07 -5.27
C LEU A 136 -31.63 15.09 -5.98
N PHE A 137 -31.98 14.63 -7.18
CA PHE A 137 -31.16 13.70 -7.94
C PHE A 137 -29.82 14.31 -8.34
N SER A 138 -29.81 15.56 -8.82
CA SER A 138 -28.58 16.26 -9.20
C SER A 138 -27.71 16.53 -7.97
N ALA A 139 -28.30 16.92 -6.85
CA ALA A 139 -27.61 17.07 -5.58
C ALA A 139 -26.94 15.76 -5.11
N ILE A 140 -27.67 14.64 -5.12
CA ILE A 140 -27.13 13.31 -4.78
C ILE A 140 -26.01 12.90 -5.74
N SER A 141 -26.15 13.19 -7.03
CA SER A 141 -25.11 12.92 -8.02
C SER A 141 -23.83 13.70 -7.74
N SER A 142 -23.94 14.97 -7.36
CA SER A 142 -22.80 15.83 -7.01
C SER A 142 -22.10 15.35 -5.75
N ILE A 143 -22.82 15.15 -4.64
CA ILE A 143 -22.20 14.67 -3.38
C ILE A 143 -21.59 13.27 -3.55
N SER A 144 -22.22 12.40 -4.34
CA SER A 144 -21.67 11.06 -4.63
C SER A 144 -20.37 11.15 -5.43
N LYS A 145 -20.20 12.13 -6.32
CA LYS A 145 -18.92 12.34 -7.03
C LYS A 145 -17.82 12.77 -6.06
N GLU A 146 -18.12 13.64 -5.11
CA GLU A 146 -17.17 14.07 -4.08
C GLU A 146 -16.76 12.89 -3.17
N ILE A 147 -17.74 12.10 -2.71
CA ILE A 147 -17.50 10.89 -1.92
C ILE A 147 -16.63 9.89 -2.69
N VAL A 148 -16.88 9.68 -3.97
CA VAL A 148 -16.06 8.83 -4.85
C VAL A 148 -14.64 9.40 -5.00
N GLY A 149 -14.52 10.72 -5.13
CA GLY A 149 -13.24 11.41 -5.20
C GLY A 149 -12.38 11.14 -3.96
N GLU A 150 -13.00 11.18 -2.79
CA GLU A 150 -12.33 10.88 -1.52
C GLU A 150 -12.02 9.39 -1.37
N LEU A 151 -13.01 8.50 -1.59
CA LEU A 151 -12.88 7.05 -1.45
C LEU A 151 -11.76 6.46 -2.28
N PHE A 152 -11.75 6.77 -3.58
CA PHE A 152 -10.76 6.23 -4.49
C PHE A 152 -9.48 7.03 -4.50
N HIS A 153 -9.38 8.05 -3.63
CA HIS A 153 -8.37 9.08 -3.68
C HIS A 153 -8.13 9.46 -5.13
N LYS A 154 -9.14 9.91 -5.89
CA LYS A 154 -8.89 10.47 -7.24
C LYS A 154 -8.20 11.84 -7.13
N LYS A 155 -7.29 11.99 -6.16
CA LYS A 155 -6.45 13.14 -5.91
C LYS A 155 -5.31 13.09 -6.91
N ILE A 156 -5.07 14.23 -7.54
CA ILE A 156 -3.95 14.40 -8.44
C ILE A 156 -2.68 14.40 -7.59
N ILE A 157 -1.67 13.67 -8.04
CA ILE A 157 -0.33 13.74 -7.45
C ILE A 157 0.23 15.10 -7.83
N THR A 158 0.42 15.97 -6.86
CA THR A 158 0.91 17.32 -7.10
C THR A 158 2.43 17.37 -7.08
N ASP A 159 3.07 16.46 -6.33
CA ASP A 159 4.50 16.40 -6.16
C ASP A 159 4.95 14.98 -5.76
N ILE A 160 6.20 14.65 -6.08
CA ILE A 160 6.84 13.40 -5.68
C ILE A 160 8.24 13.72 -5.15
N ALA A 161 8.51 13.29 -3.92
CA ALA A 161 9.79 13.49 -3.28
C ALA A 161 10.41 12.16 -2.82
N VAL A 162 11.73 12.17 -2.69
CA VAL A 162 12.50 11.09 -2.07
C VAL A 162 13.23 11.66 -0.87
N THR A 163 13.22 10.94 0.24
CA THR A 163 13.88 11.35 1.49
C THR A 163 14.62 10.17 2.11
N GLY A 164 15.59 10.46 2.97
CA GLY A 164 16.40 9.43 3.65
C GLY A 164 17.51 8.81 2.80
N ASN A 165 17.57 9.15 1.51
CA ASN A 165 18.71 8.87 0.65
C ASN A 165 19.92 9.73 1.06
N LYS A 166 21.11 9.18 0.88
CA LYS A 166 22.38 9.76 1.31
C LYS A 166 23.44 9.69 0.21
N ARG A 167 23.59 8.52 -0.42
CA ARG A 167 24.57 8.27 -1.48
C ARG A 167 23.90 8.11 -2.84
N ILE A 168 22.67 7.59 -2.86
CA ILE A 168 21.89 7.51 -4.09
C ILE A 168 21.14 8.82 -4.25
N GLU A 169 21.34 9.50 -5.37
CA GLU A 169 20.66 10.77 -5.65
C GLU A 169 19.15 10.56 -5.81
N ALA A 170 18.36 11.51 -5.29
CA ALA A 170 16.91 11.47 -5.38
C ALA A 170 16.44 11.37 -6.83
N ASP A 171 17.06 12.13 -7.74
CA ASP A 171 16.78 12.11 -9.18
C ASP A 171 16.99 10.73 -9.81
N ALA A 172 17.98 9.96 -9.34
CA ALA A 172 18.21 8.61 -9.85
C ALA A 172 17.06 7.67 -9.47
N ILE A 173 16.50 7.85 -8.27
CA ILE A 173 15.34 7.10 -7.79
C ILE A 173 14.08 7.55 -8.54
N LEU A 174 13.88 8.87 -8.72
CA LEU A 174 12.73 9.40 -9.46
C LEU A 174 12.71 8.99 -10.94
N ARG A 175 13.87 8.71 -11.56
CA ARG A 175 13.93 8.23 -12.95
C ARG A 175 13.48 6.77 -13.13
N ILE A 176 13.46 5.95 -12.08
CA ILE A 176 13.07 4.54 -12.19
C ILE A 176 11.56 4.33 -12.07
N ILE A 177 10.87 5.24 -11.39
CA ILE A 177 9.43 5.16 -11.14
C ILE A 177 8.63 5.64 -12.35
N ASP A 178 7.42 5.10 -12.53
CA ASP A 178 6.52 5.51 -13.60
C ASP A 178 5.59 6.65 -13.16
N THR A 179 5.22 6.70 -11.88
CA THR A 179 4.31 7.70 -11.34
C THR A 179 4.93 9.09 -11.41
N LYS A 180 4.15 10.09 -11.85
CA LYS A 180 4.56 11.48 -12.00
C LYS A 180 3.55 12.45 -11.39
N ALA A 181 4.02 13.67 -11.13
CA ALA A 181 3.10 14.77 -10.85
C ALA A 181 2.13 14.98 -12.03
N GLY A 182 0.86 15.23 -11.73
CA GLY A 182 -0.25 15.26 -12.67
C GLY A 182 -1.02 13.95 -12.79
N ASP A 183 -0.45 12.83 -12.35
CA ASP A 183 -1.16 11.54 -12.40
C ASP A 183 -2.26 11.48 -11.34
N ILE A 184 -3.32 10.73 -11.63
CA ILE A 184 -4.27 10.30 -10.60
C ILE A 184 -3.61 9.18 -9.80
N ILE A 185 -3.56 9.33 -8.47
CA ILE A 185 -2.96 8.31 -7.60
C ILE A 185 -3.68 6.96 -7.77
N LYS A 186 -2.89 5.91 -8.01
CA LYS A 186 -3.34 4.52 -8.12
C LYS A 186 -2.45 3.64 -7.26
N PRO A 187 -2.99 2.95 -6.22
CA PRO A 187 -2.19 2.09 -5.34
C PRO A 187 -1.36 1.04 -6.09
N GLU A 188 -1.86 0.54 -7.22
CA GLU A 188 -1.19 -0.46 -8.05
C GLU A 188 0.08 0.10 -8.70
N ASN A 189 0.05 1.37 -9.12
CA ASN A 189 1.20 2.06 -9.72
C ASN A 189 2.26 2.33 -8.66
N ILE A 190 1.86 2.85 -7.49
CA ILE A 190 2.77 3.06 -6.36
C ILE A 190 3.45 1.75 -5.94
N SER A 191 2.70 0.64 -5.93
CA SER A 191 3.24 -0.69 -5.60
C SER A 191 4.22 -1.19 -6.67
N LYS A 192 4.00 -0.89 -7.94
CA LYS A 192 4.96 -1.19 -9.03
C LYS A 192 6.24 -0.38 -8.85
N ASP A 193 6.11 0.91 -8.59
CA ASP A 193 7.25 1.81 -8.37
C ASP A 193 8.08 1.39 -7.17
N LEU A 194 7.45 1.05 -6.05
CA LEU A 194 8.12 0.51 -4.88
C LEU A 194 8.98 -0.72 -5.22
N ARG A 195 8.45 -1.66 -6.02
CA ARG A 195 9.22 -2.82 -6.48
C ARG A 195 10.41 -2.43 -7.35
N LYS A 196 10.28 -1.44 -8.23
CA LYS A 196 11.40 -0.94 -9.04
C LYS A 196 12.49 -0.32 -8.18
N ILE A 197 12.14 0.47 -7.17
CA ILE A 197 13.11 1.06 -6.24
C ILE A 197 13.81 -0.05 -5.44
N TYR A 198 13.09 -1.05 -4.93
CA TYR A 198 13.71 -2.22 -4.29
C TYR A 198 14.64 -3.00 -5.23
N ALA A 199 14.28 -3.13 -6.51
CA ALA A 199 15.09 -3.82 -7.52
C ALA A 199 16.43 -3.12 -7.79
N MET A 200 16.59 -1.84 -7.42
CA MET A 200 17.89 -1.17 -7.45
C MET A 200 18.90 -1.81 -6.47
N GLY A 201 18.43 -2.52 -5.44
CA GLY A 201 19.25 -3.29 -4.50
C GLY A 201 19.95 -2.47 -3.40
N TYR A 202 19.82 -1.14 -3.43
CA TYR A 202 20.53 -0.21 -2.54
C TYR A 202 19.85 0.08 -1.21
N PHE A 203 18.61 -0.35 -0.98
CA PHE A 203 17.81 0.04 0.18
C PHE A 203 17.44 -1.17 1.05
N ASP A 204 17.53 -0.99 2.38
CA ASP A 204 17.07 -1.97 3.39
C ASP A 204 15.57 -1.85 3.64
N ASN A 205 15.04 -0.63 3.56
CA ASN A 205 13.63 -0.35 3.80
C ASN A 205 13.18 0.85 2.97
N ILE A 206 11.94 0.82 2.51
CA ILE A 206 11.30 1.91 1.79
C ILE A 206 9.87 2.05 2.33
N ILE A 207 9.54 3.25 2.81
CA ILE A 207 8.21 3.61 3.31
C ILE A 207 7.63 4.63 2.34
N VAL A 208 6.38 4.44 1.93
CA VAL A 208 5.65 5.43 1.14
C VAL A 208 4.76 6.24 2.08
N LYS A 209 5.00 7.54 2.15
CA LYS A 209 4.17 8.50 2.86
C LYS A 209 3.34 9.31 1.87
N LYS A 210 2.17 9.73 2.33
CA LYS A 210 1.27 10.63 1.60
C LYS A 210 1.04 11.86 2.46
N GLU A 211 1.17 13.02 1.85
CA GLU A 211 0.88 14.30 2.47
C GLU A 211 -0.23 14.98 1.66
N SER A 212 -1.35 15.27 2.31
CA SER A 212 -2.48 15.95 1.66
C SER A 212 -2.18 17.44 1.55
N LEU A 213 -2.36 17.99 0.36
CA LEU A 213 -2.21 19.41 0.05
C LEU A 213 -3.55 19.95 -0.49
N ASP A 214 -3.75 21.27 -0.43
CA ASP A 214 -5.00 21.90 -0.88
C ASP A 214 -5.36 21.56 -2.34
N SER A 215 -4.36 21.30 -3.18
CA SER A 215 -4.51 20.99 -4.61
C SER A 215 -4.35 19.51 -4.97
N GLY A 216 -4.12 18.61 -4.00
CA GLY A 216 -3.93 17.19 -4.26
C GLY A 216 -3.11 16.46 -3.20
N VAL A 217 -2.23 15.56 -3.62
CA VAL A 217 -1.39 14.76 -2.71
C VAL A 217 0.06 14.78 -3.15
N LYS A 218 0.96 14.96 -2.18
CA LYS A 218 2.39 14.73 -2.34
C LYS A 218 2.74 13.31 -1.91
N ILE A 219 3.46 12.58 -2.77
CA ILE A 219 3.98 11.24 -2.47
C ILE A 219 5.43 11.35 -2.06
N ILE A 220 5.78 10.73 -0.93
CA ILE A 220 7.15 10.73 -0.41
C ILE A 220 7.65 9.29 -0.29
N PHE A 221 8.68 8.94 -1.04
CA PHE A 221 9.43 7.70 -0.84
C PHE A 221 10.53 7.95 0.19
N GLU A 222 10.29 7.52 1.42
CA GLU A 222 11.30 7.53 2.47
C GLU A 222 12.12 6.26 2.40
N VAL A 223 13.39 6.38 2.00
CA VAL A 223 14.29 5.26 1.80
C VAL A 223 15.31 5.18 2.92
N LYS A 224 15.66 3.95 3.30
CA LYS A 224 16.81 3.65 4.17
C LYS A 224 17.84 2.89 3.36
N GLU A 225 18.93 3.56 3.00
CA GLU A 225 20.03 2.94 2.26
C GLU A 225 20.74 1.84 3.07
N LYS A 226 21.18 0.81 2.35
CA LYS A 226 22.06 -0.22 2.88
C LYS A 226 23.40 0.39 3.26
N SER A 227 23.99 -0.13 4.34
CA SER A 227 25.34 0.24 4.73
C SER A 227 26.34 -0.14 3.61
N SER A 228 27.31 0.73 3.36
CA SER A 228 28.39 0.49 2.40
C SER A 228 29.74 0.44 3.10
N VAL A 229 30.69 -0.28 2.50
CA VAL A 229 32.04 -0.42 3.05
C VAL A 229 32.88 0.79 2.62
N ARG A 230 33.18 1.72 3.53
CA ARG A 230 34.02 2.89 3.21
C ARG A 230 35.52 2.56 3.20
N ARG A 231 35.97 1.66 4.07
CA ARG A 231 37.37 1.28 4.19
C ARG A 231 37.49 -0.10 4.83
N ILE A 232 38.45 -0.87 4.36
CA ILE A 232 38.86 -2.16 4.93
C ILE A 232 40.25 -1.96 5.54
N LYS A 233 40.48 -2.47 6.74
CA LYS A 233 41.79 -2.45 7.41
C LYS A 233 42.08 -3.86 7.93
N PHE A 234 43.32 -4.31 7.75
CA PHE A 234 43.82 -5.54 8.32
C PHE A 234 44.74 -5.17 9.48
N ASN A 235 44.62 -5.89 10.59
CA ASN A 235 45.39 -5.65 11.79
C ASN A 235 45.89 -7.00 12.32
N SER A 236 47.06 -7.01 12.94
CA SER A 236 47.65 -8.19 13.59
C SER A 236 47.94 -9.37 12.66
N ASN A 237 48.07 -9.12 11.35
CA ASN A 237 48.61 -10.06 10.38
C ASN A 237 50.15 -10.07 10.44
N THR A 238 50.75 -11.24 10.54
CA THR A 238 52.21 -11.42 10.65
C THR A 238 52.81 -12.24 9.49
N VAL A 239 52.00 -13.07 8.81
CA VAL A 239 52.46 -13.96 7.73
C VAL A 239 52.23 -13.35 6.35
N TYR A 240 51.15 -12.59 6.18
CA TYR A 240 50.76 -11.98 4.92
C TYR A 240 50.64 -10.46 5.09
N GLU A 241 51.02 -9.72 4.06
CA GLU A 241 50.83 -8.28 4.01
C GLU A 241 49.36 -7.92 3.76
N ASP A 242 48.95 -6.71 4.15
CA ASP A 242 47.60 -6.19 3.96
C ASP A 242 47.13 -6.29 2.50
N LYS A 243 48.05 -6.11 1.56
CA LYS A 243 47.77 -6.18 0.12
C LYS A 243 47.37 -7.59 -0.31
N GLU A 244 48.10 -8.62 0.13
CA GLU A 244 47.80 -10.02 -0.19
C GLU A 244 46.44 -10.43 0.39
N LEU A 245 46.12 -9.97 1.60
CA LEU A 245 44.81 -10.17 2.21
C LEU A 245 43.71 -9.44 1.46
N ALA A 246 43.94 -8.19 1.04
CA ALA A 246 43.00 -7.41 0.25
C ALA A 246 42.66 -8.05 -1.10
N ASP A 247 43.66 -8.65 -1.75
CA ASP A 247 43.51 -9.34 -3.03
C ASP A 247 42.73 -10.66 -2.88
N THR A 248 42.83 -11.32 -1.73
CA THR A 248 42.15 -12.59 -1.40
C THR A 248 40.67 -12.42 -1.04
N VAL A 249 40.33 -11.32 -0.36
CA VAL A 249 38.93 -11.05 -0.02
C VAL A 249 38.15 -10.61 -1.25
N SER A 250 36.82 -10.69 -1.20
CA SER A 250 35.93 -10.27 -2.28
C SER A 250 35.20 -8.97 -1.96
N THR A 251 35.09 -8.62 -0.67
CA THR A 251 34.56 -7.34 -0.22
C THR A 251 35.46 -6.21 -0.69
N ARG A 252 34.85 -5.13 -1.18
CA ARG A 252 35.55 -3.98 -1.77
C ARG A 252 35.05 -2.69 -1.15
N THR A 253 35.94 -1.70 -1.06
CA THR A 253 35.54 -0.33 -0.75
C THR A 253 34.48 0.15 -1.75
N GLY A 254 33.45 0.84 -1.28
CA GLY A 254 32.30 1.32 -2.04
C GLY A 254 31.17 0.29 -2.21
N SER A 255 31.43 -1.00 -1.98
CA SER A 255 30.40 -2.03 -2.11
C SER A 255 29.41 -2.02 -0.94
N ILE A 256 28.19 -2.53 -1.18
CA ILE A 256 27.21 -2.76 -0.11
C ILE A 256 27.78 -3.77 0.88
N LEU A 257 27.68 -3.46 2.17
CA LEU A 257 28.06 -4.34 3.25
C LEU A 257 27.17 -5.59 3.22
N ASN A 258 27.80 -6.75 3.02
CA ASN A 258 27.13 -8.03 3.00
C ASN A 258 27.81 -8.99 3.98
N ILE A 259 27.09 -9.39 5.02
CA ILE A 259 27.62 -10.23 6.10
C ILE A 259 28.01 -11.63 5.61
N HIS A 260 27.23 -12.22 4.70
CA HIS A 260 27.58 -13.51 4.12
C HIS A 260 28.88 -13.42 3.33
N LYS A 261 29.05 -12.36 2.54
CA LYS A 261 30.28 -12.10 1.78
C LYS A 261 31.48 -11.89 2.70
N LEU A 262 31.31 -11.16 3.80
CA LEU A 262 32.35 -11.00 4.82
C LEU A 262 32.73 -12.34 5.46
N ASN A 263 31.76 -13.18 5.82
CA ASN A 263 32.06 -14.50 6.39
C ASN A 263 32.84 -15.38 5.39
N SER A 264 32.43 -15.41 4.12
CA SER A 264 33.19 -16.10 3.06
C SER A 264 34.60 -15.54 2.88
N ASP A 265 34.79 -14.23 3.07
CA ASP A 265 36.11 -13.60 3.04
C ASP A 265 37.01 -14.07 4.19
N LEU A 266 36.47 -14.21 5.41
CA LEU A 266 37.22 -14.77 6.55
C LEU A 266 37.65 -16.21 6.31
N GLU A 267 36.77 -17.05 5.74
CA GLU A 267 37.10 -18.44 5.43
C GLU A 267 38.22 -18.53 4.38
N ARG A 268 38.19 -17.67 3.34
CA ARG A 268 39.28 -17.61 2.36
C ARG A 268 40.61 -17.24 2.99
N ILE A 269 40.64 -16.27 3.90
CA ILE A 269 41.85 -15.93 4.65
C ILE A 269 42.29 -17.13 5.53
N ARG A 270 41.36 -17.79 6.22
CA ARG A 270 41.69 -18.96 7.06
C ARG A 270 42.33 -20.08 6.24
N LEU A 271 41.77 -20.39 5.08
CA LEU A 271 42.32 -21.40 4.17
C LEU A 271 43.72 -21.01 3.71
N MET A 272 43.94 -19.74 3.35
CA MET A 272 45.26 -19.24 2.95
C MET A 272 46.33 -19.45 4.04
N TYR A 273 46.02 -19.17 5.32
CA TYR A 273 46.92 -19.46 6.44
C TYR A 273 47.11 -20.98 6.67
N THR A 274 46.04 -21.77 6.47
CA THR A 274 46.08 -23.23 6.60
C THR A 274 47.04 -23.88 5.59
N GLU A 275 47.09 -23.38 4.35
CA GLU A 275 48.03 -23.84 3.31
C GLU A 275 49.50 -23.63 3.68
N LYS A 276 49.80 -22.68 4.57
CA LYS A 276 51.14 -22.45 5.13
C LYS A 276 51.38 -23.18 6.46
N ASN A 277 50.52 -24.15 6.80
CA ASN A 277 50.54 -24.93 8.05
C ASN A 277 50.20 -24.13 9.33
N TYR A 278 49.58 -22.95 9.22
CA TYR A 278 49.10 -22.18 10.39
C TYR A 278 47.65 -22.52 10.75
N HIS A 279 47.45 -23.70 11.35
CA HIS A 279 46.11 -24.24 11.67
C HIS A 279 45.42 -23.54 12.85
N ASN A 280 46.17 -22.93 13.77
CA ASN A 280 45.63 -22.29 14.98
C ASN A 280 45.36 -20.79 14.80
N CYS A 281 45.12 -20.32 13.57
CA CYS A 281 44.85 -18.91 13.32
C CYS A 281 43.41 -18.55 13.70
N SER A 282 43.24 -17.43 14.42
CA SER A 282 41.93 -16.87 14.77
C SER A 282 41.70 -15.61 13.96
N ILE A 283 40.68 -15.64 13.10
CA ILE A 283 40.35 -14.56 12.18
C ILE A 283 38.92 -14.10 12.52
N SER A 284 38.79 -12.80 12.79
CA SER A 284 37.51 -12.16 13.13
C SER A 284 37.42 -10.79 12.46
N TYR A 285 36.22 -10.22 12.42
CA TYR A 285 36.02 -8.85 11.93
C TYR A 285 35.31 -8.01 12.97
N LYS A 286 35.48 -6.68 12.85
CA LYS A 286 34.72 -5.69 13.58
C LYS A 286 34.19 -4.65 12.61
N ILE A 287 32.87 -4.47 12.57
CA ILE A 287 32.24 -3.38 11.82
C ILE A 287 32.30 -2.13 12.70
N ILE A 288 32.94 -1.07 12.20
CA ILE A 288 33.01 0.22 12.85
C ILE A 288 32.08 1.17 12.08
N PRO A 289 30.92 1.55 12.62
CA PRO A 289 30.08 2.59 12.03
C PRO A 289 30.86 3.89 11.96
N LEU A 290 30.80 4.57 10.82
CA LEU A 290 31.39 5.90 10.66
C LEU A 290 30.29 6.93 10.80
N ASP A 291 30.41 7.79 11.80
CA ASP A 291 29.51 8.92 11.96
C ASP A 291 29.77 9.98 10.88
N HIS A 292 28.71 10.69 10.48
CA HIS A 292 28.71 11.56 9.29
C HIS A 292 29.66 12.78 9.34
N SER A 293 30.37 13.01 10.45
CA SER A 293 31.19 14.21 10.68
C SER A 293 32.68 14.09 10.33
N GLN A 294 33.13 12.98 9.72
CA GLN A 294 34.49 12.88 9.21
C GLN A 294 34.46 12.58 7.71
N ALA A 295 34.20 13.64 6.94
CA ALA A 295 34.48 13.70 5.51
C ALA A 295 35.99 13.59 5.29
#